data_AF-A0A8H7I7G5-F1
#
_entry.id   AF-A0A8H7I7G5-F1
#
_cell.length_a   1.000
_cell.length_b   1.000
_cell.length_c   1.000
_cell.angle_alpha   90.00
_cell.angle_beta   90.00
_cell.angle_gamma   90.00
#
_symmetry.space_group_name_H-M   'P 1'
#
loop_
_entity.id
_entity.type
_entity.pdbx_description
1 polymer ?
#
loop_
_entity_poly.entity_id
_entity_poly.type
_entity_poly.pdbx_seq_one_letter_code
_entity_poly.pdbx_strand_id
1 'polypeptide(L)'
;MLDGSSPQAGKIWKKALLTFTYNGKKMMETFLICNTGSHVAILGLKWLDAHNPEIDWNQCTVTFPHMPPEHVAIAKEEGADPNPLEGVPSKYHQYAKVFGEEEFNKLPHIGTTILGLN
;
A
#
# COMPACT_ATOMS: atom_id res chain seq x y z
N MET A 1 17.87 23.14 21.11
CA MET A 1 17.87 22.39 19.84
C MET A 1 18.18 20.94 20.14
N LEU A 2 17.88 20.03 19.22
CA LEU A 2 18.05 18.59 19.48
C LEU A 2 19.52 18.18 19.63
N ASP A 3 20.44 19.05 19.21
CA ASP A 3 21.89 18.97 19.39
C ASP A 3 22.41 19.63 20.69
N GLY A 4 21.51 20.05 21.60
CA GLY A 4 21.89 20.72 22.84
C GLY A 4 22.19 22.22 22.72
N SER A 5 22.19 22.80 21.50
CA SER A 5 22.39 24.25 21.34
C SER A 5 21.14 25.04 21.73
N SER A 6 21.31 26.30 22.16
CA SER A 6 20.16 27.19 22.39
C SER A 6 19.52 27.54 21.04
N PRO A 7 18.19 27.44 20.90
CA PRO A 7 17.52 27.88 19.67
C PRO A 7 17.76 29.39 19.48
N GLN A 8 18.45 29.77 18.41
CA GLN A 8 18.77 31.17 18.08
C GLN A 8 17.54 32.04 17.76
N ALA A 9 16.40 31.41 17.47
CA ALA A 9 15.12 32.06 17.27
C ALA A 9 14.10 31.46 18.25
N GLY A 10 13.44 32.31 19.04
CA GLY A 10 12.39 31.90 19.96
C GLY A 10 11.23 31.17 19.27
N LYS A 11 10.48 30.41 20.08
CA LYS A 11 9.16 29.76 19.85
C LYS A 11 8.94 29.20 18.42
N ILE A 12 8.86 27.88 18.30
CA ILE A 12 8.68 27.18 17.00
C ILE A 12 7.29 27.49 16.42
N TRP A 13 7.19 28.22 15.30
CA TRP A 13 5.89 28.65 14.73
C TRP A 13 5.52 28.03 13.39
N LYS A 14 6.42 27.27 12.75
CA LYS A 14 6.18 26.75 11.40
C LYS A 14 6.01 25.24 11.41
N LYS A 15 4.97 24.78 10.71
CA LYS A 15 4.71 23.38 10.45
C LYS A 15 4.64 23.15 8.96
N ALA A 16 5.05 21.97 8.51
CA ALA A 16 4.92 21.56 7.11
C ALA A 16 4.36 20.14 7.04
N LEU A 17 3.44 19.92 6.11
CA LEU A 17 2.99 18.58 5.75
C LEU A 17 4.00 18.02 4.75
N LEU A 18 4.69 16.95 5.14
CA LEU A 18 5.67 16.29 4.28
C LEU A 18 5.20 14.88 3.97
N THR A 19 5.50 14.44 2.75
CA THR A 19 5.27 13.07 2.33
C THR A 19 6.61 12.40 2.12
N PHE A 20 6.80 11.23 2.71
CA PHE A 20 8.01 10.43 2.56
C PHE A 20 7.66 8.96 2.31
N THR A 21 8.62 8.21 1.79
CA THR A 21 8.45 6.79 1.49
C THR A 21 9.51 5.99 2.24
N TYR A 22 9.09 4.92 2.91
CA TYR A 22 9.99 4.00 3.60
C TYR A 22 9.49 2.56 3.39
N ASN A 23 10.38 1.64 2.98
CA ASN A 23 10.05 0.26 2.63
C ASN A 23 8.83 0.14 1.69
N GLY A 24 8.74 1.02 0.68
CA GLY A 24 7.63 1.06 -0.28
C GLY A 24 6.32 1.66 0.25
N LYS A 25 6.22 1.93 1.55
CA LYS A 25 5.05 2.58 2.17
C LYS A 25 5.22 4.09 2.14
N LYS A 26 4.26 4.77 1.51
CA LYS A 26 4.16 6.24 1.47
C LYS A 26 3.42 6.73 2.71
N MET A 27 3.97 7.71 3.40
CA MET A 27 3.43 8.30 4.63
C MET A 27 3.40 9.81 4.52
N MET A 28 2.39 10.43 5.12
CA MET A 28 2.18 11.87 5.06
C MET A 28 2.00 12.41 6.48
N GLU A 29 2.93 13.24 6.92
CA GLU A 29 3.04 13.66 8.32
C GLU A 29 3.30 15.16 8.46
N THR A 30 2.81 15.74 9.56
CA THR A 30 3.05 17.15 9.86
C THR A 30 4.30 17.31 10.74
N PHE A 31 5.33 17.94 10.19
CA PHE A 31 6.60 18.21 10.88
C PHE A 31 6.64 19.62 11.45
N LEU A 32 7.33 19.78 12.59
CA LEU A 32 7.75 21.08 13.10
C LEU A 32 9.03 21.50 12.37
N ILE A 33 9.07 22.72 11.84
CA ILE A 33 10.27 23.23 11.19
C ILE A 33 11.23 23.76 12.25
N CYS A 34 12.38 23.12 12.39
CA CYS A 34 13.50 23.58 13.19
C CYS A 34 14.82 23.25 12.48
N ASN A 35 15.90 23.90 12.90
CA ASN A 35 17.22 23.43 12.52
C ASN A 35 17.46 22.10 13.27
N THR A 36 17.69 21.02 12.53
CA THR A 36 17.88 19.64 13.03
C THR A 36 19.34 19.20 12.95
N GLY A 37 20.27 20.12 12.64
CA GLY A 37 21.68 19.82 12.49
C GLY A 37 21.93 18.96 11.26
N SER A 38 22.48 17.76 11.47
CA SER A 38 22.82 16.81 10.39
C SER A 38 21.64 15.98 9.87
N HIS A 39 20.49 16.04 10.52
CA HIS A 39 19.32 15.25 10.14
C HIS A 39 18.36 16.05 9.27
N VAL A 40 17.76 15.42 8.26
CA VAL A 40 16.79 16.08 7.37
C VAL A 40 15.40 16.16 8.02
N ALA A 41 15.01 15.11 8.76
CA ALA A 41 13.76 15.05 9.51
C ALA A 41 13.91 14.06 10.67
N ILE A 42 13.11 14.24 11.72
CA ILE A 42 13.09 13.36 12.89
C ILE A 42 11.64 12.93 13.14
N LEU A 43 11.43 11.61 13.15
CA LEU A 43 10.15 11.00 13.50
C LEU A 43 10.10 10.81 15.01
N GLY A 44 9.21 11.56 15.67
CA GLY A 44 9.06 11.53 17.12
C GLY A 44 8.04 10.50 17.60
N LEU A 45 7.77 10.55 18.91
CA LEU A 45 6.85 9.63 19.60
C LEU A 45 5.45 9.55 18.98
N LYS A 46 4.89 10.67 18.49
CA LYS A 46 3.56 10.67 17.85
C LYS A 46 3.50 9.77 16.62
N TRP A 47 4.57 9.77 15.83
CA TRP A 47 4.66 8.93 14.65
C TRP A 47 4.82 7.46 15.03
N LEU A 48 5.66 7.19 16.04
CA LEU A 48 5.88 5.85 16.59
C LEU A 48 4.59 5.24 17.17
N ASP A 49 3.83 6.02 17.93
CA ASP A 49 2.54 5.59 18.50
C ASP A 49 1.51 5.29 17.41
N ALA A 50 1.38 6.18 16.40
CA ALA A 50 0.42 6.01 15.32
C ALA A 50 0.71 4.82 14.40
N HIS A 51 1.98 4.50 14.19
CA HIS A 51 2.38 3.46 13.24
C HIS A 51 2.82 2.15 13.89
N ASN A 52 3.08 2.18 15.20
CA ASN A 52 3.58 1.08 16.03
C ASN A 52 4.55 0.14 15.29
N PRO A 53 5.65 0.67 14.72
CA PRO A 53 6.60 -0.16 14.01
C PRO A 53 7.41 -1.03 14.98
N GLU A 54 7.93 -2.13 14.45
CA GLU A 54 9.00 -2.87 15.11
C GLU A 54 10.33 -2.14 14.88
N ILE A 55 11.11 -1.94 15.94
CA ILE A 55 12.41 -1.26 15.88
C ILE A 55 13.47 -2.22 16.37
N ASP A 56 14.43 -2.55 15.50
CA ASP A 56 15.65 -3.23 15.90
C ASP A 56 16.73 -2.17 16.16
N TRP A 57 17.02 -1.93 17.44
CA TRP A 57 18.02 -0.96 17.88
C TRP A 57 19.46 -1.40 17.61
N ASN A 58 19.72 -2.71 17.49
CA ASN A 58 21.07 -3.21 17.21
C ASN A 58 21.40 -3.06 15.71
N GLN A 59 20.41 -3.30 14.86
CA GLN A 59 20.55 -3.16 13.40
C GLN A 59 20.20 -1.76 12.89
N CYS A 60 19.64 -0.90 13.74
CA CYS A 60 19.10 0.41 13.38
C CYS A 60 18.06 0.32 12.25
N THR A 61 17.17 -0.68 12.30
CA THR A 61 16.12 -0.89 11.31
C THR A 61 14.74 -0.66 11.88
N VAL A 62 13.81 -0.30 11.00
CA VAL A 62 12.39 -0.13 11.30
C VAL A 62 11.61 -1.03 10.36
N THR A 63 10.70 -1.83 10.88
CA THR A 63 9.83 -2.73 10.11
C THR A 63 8.38 -2.51 10.50
N PHE A 64 7.47 -2.80 9.58
CA PHE A 64 6.03 -2.78 9.85
C PHE A 64 5.55 -4.23 9.89
N PRO A 65 4.82 -4.65 10.94
CA PRO A 65 4.21 -5.95 10.93
C PRO A 65 3.29 -6.04 9.73
N HIS A 66 3.43 -7.12 8.96
CA HIS A 66 2.50 -7.42 7.88
C HIS A 66 1.16 -7.67 8.56
N MET A 67 0.17 -6.79 8.35
CA MET A 67 -1.20 -7.22 8.64
C MET A 67 -1.41 -8.48 7.79
N PRO A 68 -1.85 -9.61 8.38
CA PRO A 68 -2.25 -10.74 7.57
C PRO A 68 -3.24 -10.18 6.55
N PRO A 69 -3.12 -10.53 5.25
CA PRO A 69 -4.12 -10.13 4.29
C PRO A 69 -5.47 -10.49 4.91
N GLU A 70 -6.32 -9.48 5.11
CA GLU A 70 -7.72 -9.72 5.48
C GLU A 70 -8.14 -10.88 4.60
N HIS A 71 -8.60 -11.98 5.21
CA HIS A 71 -9.04 -13.16 4.48
C HIS A 71 -10.00 -12.66 3.41
N VAL A 72 -9.48 -12.48 2.18
CA VAL A 72 -10.29 -12.12 1.05
C VAL A 72 -11.19 -13.33 0.97
N ALA A 73 -12.46 -13.15 1.29
CA ALA A 73 -13.44 -14.21 1.15
C ALA A 73 -13.46 -14.51 -0.34
N ILE A 74 -12.58 -15.42 -0.77
CA ILE A 74 -12.66 -16.06 -2.06
C ILE A 74 -14.08 -16.61 -2.06
N ALA A 75 -14.91 -16.07 -2.94
CA ALA A 75 -16.32 -16.41 -3.01
C ALA A 75 -16.42 -17.94 -2.92
N LYS A 76 -17.20 -18.41 -1.94
CA LYS A 76 -17.40 -19.85 -1.77
C LYS A 76 -17.90 -20.39 -3.11
N GLU A 77 -17.32 -21.50 -3.52
CA GLU A 77 -17.68 -22.28 -4.70
C GLU A 77 -19.20 -22.54 -4.67
N GLU A 78 -19.94 -21.70 -5.38
CA GLU A 78 -21.35 -21.92 -5.69
C GLU A 78 -21.36 -22.79 -6.93
N GLY A 79 -21.93 -23.99 -6.82
CA GLY A 79 -21.89 -24.98 -7.89
C GLY A 79 -22.36 -24.39 -9.21
N ALA A 80 -21.65 -24.70 -10.30
CA ALA A 80 -21.96 -24.19 -11.62
C ALA A 80 -23.44 -24.43 -11.98
N ASP A 81 -24.13 -23.38 -12.44
CA ASP A 81 -25.49 -23.48 -12.97
C ASP A 81 -25.51 -24.52 -14.11
N PRO A 82 -26.37 -25.55 -14.08
CA PRO A 82 -26.47 -26.52 -15.16
C PRO A 82 -26.92 -25.92 -16.50
N ASN A 83 -27.49 -24.70 -16.52
CA ASN A 83 -27.92 -24.02 -17.74
C ASN A 83 -27.39 -22.57 -17.84
N PRO A 84 -26.07 -22.38 -18.02
CA PRO A 84 -25.43 -21.06 -17.94
C PRO A 84 -25.79 -20.09 -19.08
N LEU A 85 -26.54 -20.56 -20.09
CA LEU A 85 -26.96 -19.76 -21.25
C LEU A 85 -28.43 -19.33 -21.16
N GLU A 86 -29.14 -19.71 -20.10
CA GLU A 86 -30.52 -19.29 -19.89
C GLU A 86 -30.61 -17.76 -19.76
N GLY A 87 -31.44 -17.13 -20.59
CA GLY A 87 -31.60 -15.67 -20.60
C GLY A 87 -30.46 -14.89 -21.26
N VAL A 88 -29.37 -15.54 -21.70
CA VAL A 88 -28.28 -14.89 -22.42
C VAL A 88 -28.68 -14.68 -23.89
N PRO A 89 -28.52 -13.48 -24.47
CA PRO A 89 -28.78 -13.27 -25.90
C PRO A 89 -27.87 -14.10 -26.80
N SER A 90 -28.40 -14.67 -27.90
CA SER A 90 -27.68 -15.59 -28.81
C SER A 90 -26.35 -15.05 -29.35
N LYS A 91 -26.23 -13.73 -29.55
CA LYS A 91 -25.00 -13.06 -30.01
C LYS A 91 -23.79 -13.25 -29.08
N TYR A 92 -24.03 -13.62 -27.81
CA TYR A 92 -22.97 -13.85 -26.82
C TYR A 92 -22.66 -15.34 -26.60
N HIS A 93 -23.38 -16.27 -27.24
CA HIS A 93 -23.15 -17.71 -27.06
C HIS A 93 -21.75 -18.16 -27.52
N GLN A 94 -21.12 -17.42 -28.44
CA GLN A 94 -19.72 -17.65 -28.82
C GLN A 94 -18.72 -17.53 -27.64
N TYR A 95 -19.12 -16.86 -26.57
CA TYR A 95 -18.34 -16.69 -25.35
C TYR A 95 -18.77 -17.62 -24.21
N ALA A 96 -19.65 -18.61 -24.47
CA ALA A 96 -20.15 -19.55 -23.46
C ALA A 96 -19.02 -20.16 -22.62
N LYS A 97 -17.86 -20.42 -23.25
CA LYS A 97 -16.66 -20.95 -22.59
C LYS A 97 -16.16 -20.08 -21.43
N VAL A 98 -16.32 -18.76 -21.49
CA VAL A 98 -15.87 -17.82 -20.45
C VAL A 98 -16.65 -18.01 -19.15
N PHE A 99 -17.88 -18.50 -19.24
CA PHE A 99 -18.75 -18.78 -18.10
C PHE A 99 -18.57 -20.21 -17.55
N GLY A 100 -17.70 -21.02 -18.16
CA GLY A 100 -17.36 -22.35 -17.67
C GLY A 100 -16.37 -22.30 -16.51
N GLU A 101 -16.45 -23.29 -15.63
CA GLU A 101 -15.60 -23.44 -14.43
C GLU A 101 -14.09 -23.36 -14.75
N GLU A 102 -13.68 -23.93 -15.89
CA GLU A 102 -12.27 -23.91 -16.34
C GLU A 102 -11.73 -22.50 -16.56
N GLU A 103 -12.54 -21.55 -17.03
CA GLU A 103 -12.11 -20.17 -17.30
C GLU A 103 -12.37 -19.25 -16.10
N PHE A 104 -13.38 -19.53 -15.28
CA PHE A 104 -13.70 -18.75 -14.07
C PHE A 104 -12.55 -18.75 -13.05
N ASN A 105 -11.87 -19.89 -12.88
CA ASN A 105 -10.78 -20.06 -11.93
C ASN A 105 -9.42 -19.52 -12.42
N LYS A 106 -9.36 -18.92 -13.62
CA LYS A 106 -8.14 -18.32 -14.18
C LYS A 106 -8.19 -16.82 -13.99
N LEU A 107 -7.16 -16.27 -13.35
CA LEU A 107 -6.97 -14.82 -13.32
C LEU A 107 -6.70 -14.33 -14.75
N PRO A 108 -7.27 -13.18 -15.15
CA PRO A 108 -6.91 -12.58 -16.43
C PRO A 108 -5.41 -12.32 -16.43
N HIS A 109 -4.71 -12.78 -17.47
CA HIS A 109 -3.29 -12.48 -17.63
C HIS A 109 -3.13 -10.95 -17.68
N ILE A 110 -2.40 -10.38 -16.72
CA ILE A 110 -1.97 -8.98 -16.78
C ILE A 110 -1.10 -8.84 -18.03
N GLY A 111 -1.66 -8.26 -19.08
CA GLY A 111 -0.99 -8.08 -20.36
C GLY A 111 0.16 -7.09 -20.25
N THR A 112 1.37 -7.58 -19.98
CA THR A 112 2.60 -6.88 -20.35
C THR A 112 2.79 -7.02 -21.85
N THR A 113 2.00 -6.28 -22.61
CA THR A 113 2.24 -6.10 -24.04
C THR A 113 3.30 -5.02 -24.20
N ILE A 114 4.57 -5.42 -24.24
CA ILE A 114 5.61 -4.62 -24.88
C ILE A 114 5.36 -4.76 -26.38
N LEU A 115 4.59 -3.84 -26.96
CA LEU A 115 4.61 -3.66 -28.42
C LEU A 115 5.86 -2.87 -28.77
N GLY A 116 6.93 -3.60 -29.06
CA GLY A 116 8.04 -3.14 -29.87
C GLY A 116 7.99 -3.82 -31.24
N LEU A 117 8.04 -2.98 -32.27
CA LEU A 117 8.61 -3.23 -33.60
C LEU A 117 7.87 -4.19 -34.54
N ASN A 118 7.12 -3.61 -35.50
CA ASN A 118 7.62 -3.47 -36.88
C ASN A 118 6.90 -2.33 -37.59
#